data_AF-A0A959EZE5-F1
#
_entry.id   AF-A0A959EZE5-F1
#
_cell.length_a   1.000
_cell.length_b   1.000
_cell.length_c   1.000
_cell.angle_alpha   90.00
_cell.angle_beta   90.00
_cell.angle_gamma   90.00
#
_symmetry.space_group_name_H-M   'P 1'
#
loop_
_entity.id
_entity.type
_entity.pdbx_description
1 polymer ?
#
loop_
_entity_poly.entity_id
_entity_poly.type
_entity_poly.pdbx_seq_one_letter_code
_entity_poly.pdbx_strand_id
1 'polypeptide(L)'
;MDSPQYTNQLDERQERWFAVYTRFKREKLVYQRLQEKGIHAFLPLQNLTRQYASRKRSVQLPLISCYVFTRITKKDYVRVLETLD
;
A
#
# COMPACT_ATOMS: atom_id res chain seq x y z
N MET A 1 -33.91 -6.62 9.50
CA MET A 1 -32.74 -5.73 9.33
C MET A 1 -31.56 -6.65 9.11
N ASP A 2 -31.21 -6.87 7.84
CA ASP A 2 -30.03 -7.68 7.50
C ASP A 2 -28.77 -6.89 7.87
N SER A 3 -28.07 -7.37 8.89
CA SER A 3 -26.73 -6.90 9.21
C SER A 3 -25.82 -7.16 8.01
N PRO A 4 -24.95 -6.21 7.62
CA PRO A 4 -24.01 -6.46 6.55
C PRO A 4 -23.11 -7.65 6.93
N GLN A 5 -23.13 -8.71 6.13
CA GLN A 5 -22.20 -9.81 6.28
C GLN A 5 -20.79 -9.30 5.96
N TYR A 6 -19.93 -9.19 6.97
CA TYR A 6 -18.52 -8.93 6.76
C TYR A 6 -17.87 -10.18 6.18
N THR A 7 -17.72 -10.23 4.85
CA THR A 7 -16.97 -11.31 4.20
C THR A 7 -15.48 -11.09 4.41
N ASN A 8 -14.87 -11.91 5.25
CA ASN A 8 -13.41 -11.97 5.31
C ASN A 8 -12.89 -12.64 4.03
N GLN A 9 -12.18 -11.88 3.20
CA GLN A 9 -11.64 -12.34 1.93
C GLN A 9 -10.24 -12.97 2.08
N LEU A 10 -9.70 -13.11 3.29
CA LEU A 10 -8.41 -13.75 3.53
C LEU A 10 -8.52 -15.26 3.37
N ASP A 11 -7.66 -15.83 2.54
CA ASP A 11 -7.56 -17.26 2.30
C ASP A 11 -6.21 -17.81 2.80
N GLU A 12 -6.18 -19.06 3.24
CA GLU A 12 -4.98 -19.70 3.78
C GLU A 12 -4.00 -20.19 2.71
N ARG A 13 -4.48 -20.42 1.49
CA ARG A 13 -3.72 -21.02 0.38
C ARG A 13 -3.64 -20.09 -0.83
N GLN A 14 -4.65 -19.25 -1.05
CA GLN A 14 -4.72 -18.35 -2.18
C GLN A 14 -4.30 -16.93 -1.78
N GLU A 15 -3.29 -16.40 -2.46
CA GLU A 15 -2.94 -15.00 -2.31
C GLU A 15 -3.99 -14.10 -2.98
N ARG A 16 -4.35 -13.02 -2.31
CA ARG A 16 -5.28 -12.01 -2.84
C ARG A 16 -4.70 -10.62 -2.68
N TRP A 17 -5.13 -9.70 -3.54
CA TRP A 17 -4.73 -8.30 -3.47
C TRP A 17 -5.56 -7.53 -2.45
N PHE A 18 -4.88 -6.79 -1.59
CA PHE A 18 -5.47 -5.92 -0.59
C PHE A 18 -4.84 -4.53 -0.66
N ALA A 19 -5.63 -3.52 -0.29
CA ALA A 19 -5.13 -2.16 -0.10
C ALA A 19 -4.84 -1.94 1.38
N VAL A 20 -3.61 -1.55 1.68
CA VAL A 20 -3.14 -1.19 3.02
C VAL A 20 -3.15 0.32 3.13
N TYR A 21 -3.95 0.85 4.05
CA TYR A 21 -3.95 2.27 4.35
C TYR A 21 -2.69 2.64 5.14
N THR A 22 -2.05 3.74 4.74
CA THR A 22 -0.84 4.25 5.38
C THR A 22 -1.04 5.68 5.83
N ARG A 23 -0.30 6.13 6.85
CA ARG A 23 -0.17 7.56 7.15
C ARG A 23 0.29 8.38 5.95
N PHE A 24 -0.10 9.65 5.96
CA PHE A 24 0.25 10.61 4.92
C PHE A 24 1.76 10.65 4.64
N LYS A 25 2.15 10.52 3.36
CA LYS A 25 3.54 10.53 2.87
C LYS A 25 4.42 9.37 3.37
N ARG A 26 3.83 8.30 3.92
CA ARG A 26 4.56 7.10 4.37
C ARG A 26 4.55 5.96 3.36
N GLU A 27 3.90 6.11 2.23
CA GLU A 27 3.65 5.05 1.24
C GLU A 27 4.95 4.38 0.79
N LYS A 28 5.98 5.18 0.45
CA LYS A 28 7.29 4.66 0.01
C LYS A 28 8.02 3.88 1.11
N LEU A 29 7.91 4.34 2.36
CA LEU A 29 8.53 3.69 3.52
C LEU A 29 7.86 2.36 3.84
N VAL A 30 6.52 2.35 3.87
CA VAL A 30 5.73 1.13 4.12
C VAL A 30 5.98 0.12 3.01
N TYR A 31 5.98 0.56 1.75
CA TYR A 31 6.34 -0.29 0.60
C TYR A 31 7.71 -0.95 0.78
N GLN A 32 8.74 -0.18 1.10
CA GLN A 32 10.09 -0.73 1.34
C GLN A 32 10.11 -1.75 2.48
N ARG A 33 9.47 -1.43 3.62
CA ARG A 33 9.41 -2.35 4.77
C ARG A 33 8.68 -3.64 4.46
N LEU A 34 7.62 -3.58 3.66
CA LEU A 34 6.90 -4.77 3.20
C LEU A 34 7.80 -5.64 2.30
N GLN A 35 8.57 -5.02 1.40
CA GLN A 35 9.55 -5.73 0.59
C GLN A 35 10.64 -6.39 1.44
N GLU A 36 11.16 -5.69 2.46
CA GLU A 36 12.14 -6.23 3.41
C GLU A 36 11.59 -7.44 4.19
N LYS A 37 10.28 -7.47 4.48
CA LYS A 37 9.58 -8.62 5.09
C LYS A 37 9.34 -9.77 4.10
N GLY A 38 9.72 -9.63 2.83
CA GLY A 38 9.45 -10.59 1.77
C GLY A 38 7.99 -10.63 1.33
N ILE A 39 7.22 -9.58 1.63
CA ILE A 39 5.80 -9.47 1.26
C ILE A 39 5.70 -8.82 -0.12
N HIS A 40 4.93 -9.44 -1.02
CA HIS A 40 4.68 -8.88 -2.33
C HIS A 40 3.83 -7.60 -2.20
N ALA A 41 4.43 -6.46 -2.53
CA ALA A 41 3.82 -5.16 -2.45
C ALA A 41 3.91 -4.43 -3.80
N PHE A 42 3.00 -3.50 -4.02
CA PHE A 42 2.93 -2.64 -5.19
C PHE A 42 2.54 -1.23 -4.75
N LEU A 43 3.34 -0.25 -5.14
CA LEU A 43 3.06 1.17 -4.92
C LEU A 43 3.01 1.87 -6.28
N PRO A 44 1.82 2.22 -6.80
CA PRO A 44 1.73 2.91 -8.07
C PRO A 44 2.26 4.34 -7.92
N LEU A 45 3.34 4.67 -8.62
CA LEU A 45 3.97 5.99 -8.62
C LEU A 45 3.80 6.66 -9.98
N GLN A 46 3.44 7.93 -9.97
CA GLN A 46 3.37 8.79 -11.15
C GLN A 46 4.45 9.87 -11.11
N ASN A 47 5.02 10.18 -12.28
CA ASN A 47 5.97 11.28 -12.45
C ASN A 47 5.19 12.55 -12.79
N LEU A 48 5.33 13.58 -11.96
CA LEU A 48 4.69 14.87 -12.15
C LEU A 48 5.75 15.96 -12.25
N THR A 49 5.68 16.80 -13.28
CA THR A 49 6.53 17.99 -13.38
C THR A 49 5.84 19.16 -12.68
N ARG A 50 6.36 19.56 -11.52
CA ARG A 50 5.90 20.75 -10.80
C ARG A 50 6.75 21.95 -11.20
N GLN A 51 6.08 23.02 -11.63
CA GLN A 51 6.70 24.31 -11.86
C GLN A 51 6.64 25.13 -10.57
N TYR A 52 7.81 25.40 -10.00
CA TYR A 52 8.01 26.35 -8.92
C TYR A 52 8.42 27.69 -9.53
N ALA A 53 8.20 28.80 -8.80
CA ALA A 53 8.44 30.16 -9.27
C ALA A 53 9.81 30.34 -9.97
N SER A 54 10.85 29.65 -9.50
CA SER A 54 12.20 29.72 -10.07
C SER A 54 12.62 28.50 -10.90
N ARG A 55 11.94 27.34 -10.79
CA ARG A 55 12.43 26.06 -11.34
C ARG A 55 11.31 25.08 -11.67
N LYS A 56 11.48 24.27 -12.72
CA LYS A 56 10.68 23.05 -12.94
C LYS A 56 11.38 21.86 -12.30
N ARG A 57 10.66 21.03 -11.54
CA ARG A 57 11.18 19.77 -10.98
C ARG A 57 10.21 18.62 -11.24
N SER A 58 10.76 17.49 -11.65
CA SER A 58 10.02 16.23 -11.74
C SER A 58 10.01 15.56 -10.36
N VAL A 59 8.81 15.19 -9.88
CA VAL A 59 8.61 14.52 -8.59
C VAL A 59 7.80 13.24 -8.79
N GLN A 60 8.15 12.18 -8.07
CA GLN A 60 7.34 10.96 -7.99
C GLN A 60 6.38 11.04 -6.82
N LEU A 61 5.08 11.00 -7.11
CA LEU A 61 4.02 10.93 -6.13
C LEU A 61 3.22 9.63 -6.28
N PRO A 62 2.61 9.10 -5.21
CA PRO A 62 1.64 8.02 -5.32
C PRO A 62 0.52 8.40 -6.30
N LEU A 63 0.15 7.46 -7.17
CA LEU A 63 -1.04 7.58 -8.00
C LEU A 63 -2.30 7.55 -7.13
N ILE A 64 -2.29 6.68 -6.11
CA ILE A 64 -3.34 6.55 -5.10
C ILE A 64 -2.69 6.86 -3.76
N SER A 65 -2.97 8.04 -3.21
CA SER A 65 -2.38 8.54 -1.98
C SER A 65 -2.79 7.71 -0.76
N CYS A 66 -1.90 7.59 0.23
CA CYS A 66 -2.13 6.88 1.48
C CYS A 66 -2.45 5.38 1.34
N TYR A 67 -2.13 4.76 0.19
CA TYR A 67 -2.34 3.33 -0.03
C TYR A 67 -1.11 2.65 -0.61
N VAL A 68 -0.85 1.44 -0.09
CA VAL A 68 0.07 0.46 -0.68
C VAL A 68 -0.72 -0.81 -0.94
N PHE A 69 -0.53 -1.43 -2.09
CA PHE A 69 -1.22 -2.67 -2.44
C PHE A 69 -0.33 -3.85 -2.08
N THR A 70 -0.89 -4.88 -1.46
CA THR A 70 -0.16 -6.09 -1.11
C THR A 70 -0.88 -7.31 -1.62
N ARG A 71 -0.12 -8.34 -2.01
CA ARG A 71 -0.66 -9.64 -2.40
C ARG A 71 -0.28 -10.64 -1.32
N ILE A 72 -1.26 -11.09 -0.54
CA ILE A 72 -1.00 -11.85 0.69
C ILE A 72 -1.97 -13.01 0.90
N THR A 73 -1.52 -14.01 1.67
CA THR A 73 -2.36 -15.01 2.31
C THR A 73 -2.76 -14.56 3.72
N LYS A 74 -3.66 -15.32 4.36
CA LYS A 74 -4.06 -15.11 5.77
C LYS A 74 -2.87 -15.10 6.75
N LYS A 75 -1.79 -15.83 6.45
CA LYS A 75 -0.58 -15.88 7.31
C LYS A 75 0.19 -14.56 7.34
N ASP A 76 0.19 -13.83 6.24
CA ASP A 76 0.92 -12.57 6.12
C ASP A 76 0.12 -11.37 6.64
N TYR A 77 -1.18 -11.53 6.88
CA TYR A 77 -2.08 -10.46 7.30
C TYR A 77 -1.57 -9.70 8.53
N VAL A 78 -1.21 -10.42 9.60
CA VAL A 78 -0.68 -9.80 10.82
C VAL A 78 0.66 -9.11 10.55
N ARG A 79 1.54 -9.76 9.77
CA ARG A 79 2.86 -9.23 9.41
C ARG A 79 2.76 -7.92 8.62
N VAL A 80 1.74 -7.78 7.77
CA VAL A 80 1.42 -6.54 7.05
C VAL A 80 0.99 -5.46 8.02
N LEU A 81 0.03 -5.76 8.91
CA LEU A 81 -0.52 -4.78 9.86
C LEU A 81 0.50 -4.28 10.90
N GLU A 82 1.44 -5.13 11.29
CA GLU A 82 2.56 -4.76 12.18
C GLU A 82 3.62 -3.90 11.48
N THR A 83 3.47 -3.62 10.19
CA THR A 83 4.39 -2.73 9.48
C THR A 83 4.13 -1.30 9.93
N LEU A 84 5.11 -0.72 10.61
CA LEU A 84 5.07 0.67 11.03
C LEU A 84 4.90 1.59 9.81
N ASP A 85 4.04 2.59 9.97
CA ASP A 85 3.78 3.68 9.04
C ASP A 85 4.41 5.00 9.51
#